data_AF-A0A158EK98-F1
#
_entry.id   AF-A0A158EK98-F1
#
_cell.length_a   1.000
_cell.length_b   1.000
_cell.length_c   1.000
_cell.angle_alpha   90.00
_cell.angle_beta   90.00
_cell.angle_gamma   90.00
#
_symmetry.space_group_name_H-M   'P 1'
#
loop_
_entity.id
_entity.type
_entity.pdbx_description
1 polymer ?
#
loop_
_entity_poly.entity_id
_entity_poly.type
_entity_poly.pdbx_seq_one_letter_code
_entity_poly.pdbx_strand_id
1 'polypeptide(L)'
;MLQHVRFKYGCRRCDRHAKHTSIITAPMSVQPLPGSHASPEIITAVTVGKFVDGTPLYRMEHVLARADIPVTRGSLAKSIIRPAQLHYSRLYKALHQTLLSQGLIQGDETTTQVLKEDGKTPQSKSYMWCYRSAEECEQPVVLCDYQPGRGQQYPQAFLAVYKGTLLTDGLSMRTKAAKRKRVRSFIRRSNTSGRCIRSRCLRKRCPGRRDTCGLSIPFETAAQCAAAGSLQEMAG
;
A
#
# COMPACT_ATOMS: atom_id res chain seq x y z
N MET A 1 -21.07 -4.81 -11.11
CA MET A 1 -20.50 -6.14 -11.42
C MET A 1 -20.19 -6.17 -12.91
N LEU A 2 -18.92 -6.32 -13.30
CA LEU A 2 -18.50 -6.32 -14.70
C LEU A 2 -18.81 -7.70 -15.31
N GLN A 3 -19.60 -7.75 -16.39
CA GLN A 3 -19.93 -8.99 -17.07
C GLN A 3 -19.13 -9.11 -18.37
N HIS A 4 -18.21 -10.07 -18.43
CA HIS A 4 -17.49 -10.39 -19.67
C HIS A 4 -18.28 -11.42 -20.49
N VAL A 5 -18.91 -10.99 -21.58
CA VAL A 5 -19.55 -11.89 -22.55
C VAL A 5 -18.55 -12.22 -23.65
N ARG A 6 -18.35 -13.51 -23.92
CA ARG A 6 -17.51 -14.00 -25.02
C ARG A 6 -18.33 -14.85 -25.97
N PHE A 7 -18.40 -14.44 -27.21
CA PHE A 7 -19.03 -15.23 -28.26
C PHE A 7 -18.13 -16.40 -28.67
N LYS A 8 -18.74 -17.57 -28.76
CA LYS A 8 -18.15 -18.78 -29.34
C LYS A 8 -18.86 -19.05 -30.65
N TYR A 9 -18.09 -19.22 -31.71
CA TYR A 9 -18.60 -19.50 -33.04
C TYR A 9 -18.23 -20.94 -33.41
N GLY A 10 -19.22 -21.68 -33.93
CA GLY A 10 -19.04 -23.02 -34.47
C GLY A 10 -19.80 -23.15 -35.78
N CYS A 11 -19.21 -23.83 -36.76
CA CYS A 11 -19.89 -24.10 -38.02
C CYS A 11 -20.91 -25.24 -37.84
N ARG A 12 -22.21 -24.92 -37.94
CA ARG A 12 -23.31 -25.89 -37.78
C ARG A 12 -23.27 -27.06 -38.77
N ARG A 13 -22.62 -26.89 -39.92
CA ARG A 13 -22.46 -27.93 -40.95
C ARG A 13 -21.32 -28.88 -40.62
N CYS A 14 -20.18 -28.35 -40.18
CA CYS A 14 -19.05 -29.16 -39.74
C CYS A 14 -19.40 -29.98 -38.50
N ASP A 15 -20.19 -29.41 -37.59
CA ASP A 15 -20.66 -30.08 -36.38
C ASP A 15 -21.44 -31.39 -36.64
N ARG A 16 -22.17 -31.47 -37.76
CA ARG A 16 -22.98 -32.65 -38.11
C ARG A 16 -22.29 -33.67 -39.01
N HIS A 17 -21.25 -33.27 -39.75
CA HIS A 17 -20.71 -34.06 -40.87
C HIS A 17 -19.20 -34.26 -40.84
N ALA A 18 -18.45 -33.46 -40.08
CA ALA A 18 -17.00 -33.57 -39.99
C ALA A 18 -16.58 -34.35 -38.74
N LYS A 19 -15.46 -35.08 -38.82
CA LYS A 19 -14.83 -35.73 -37.66
C LYS A 19 -14.28 -34.72 -36.63
N HIS A 20 -14.10 -33.46 -37.02
CA HIS A 20 -13.58 -32.38 -36.17
C HIS A 20 -14.22 -31.03 -36.55
N THR A 21 -14.66 -30.28 -35.55
CA THR A 21 -15.25 -28.93 -35.69
C THR A 21 -14.42 -27.92 -34.90
N SER A 22 -13.86 -26.91 -35.55
CA SER A 22 -13.14 -25.83 -34.87
C SER A 22 -14.13 -24.86 -34.22
N ILE A 23 -14.09 -24.77 -32.88
CA ILE A 23 -14.81 -23.76 -32.12
C ILE A 23 -13.89 -22.54 -31.96
N ILE A 24 -14.26 -21.42 -32.56
CA ILE A 24 -13.50 -20.18 -32.49
C ILE A 24 -14.09 -19.32 -31.37
N THR A 25 -13.28 -18.99 -30.37
CA THR A 25 -13.70 -18.13 -29.25
C THR A 25 -13.08 -16.74 -29.40
N ALA A 26 -13.89 -15.68 -29.31
CA ALA A 26 -13.39 -14.30 -29.35
C ALA A 26 -12.34 -14.05 -28.26
N PRO A 27 -11.28 -13.26 -28.52
CA PRO A 27 -10.23 -12.99 -27.54
C PRO A 27 -10.81 -12.30 -26.29
N MET A 28 -10.28 -12.64 -25.12
CA MET A 28 -10.65 -11.99 -23.85
C MET A 28 -9.83 -10.72 -23.67
N SER A 29 -10.43 -9.66 -23.13
CA SER A 29 -9.68 -8.48 -22.70
C SER A 29 -8.62 -8.88 -21.68
N VAL A 30 -7.45 -8.22 -21.72
CA VAL A 30 -6.36 -8.49 -20.78
C VAL A 30 -6.83 -8.21 -19.36
N GLN A 31 -6.85 -9.24 -18.52
CA GLN A 31 -7.18 -9.11 -17.12
C GLN A 31 -5.92 -8.77 -16.31
N PRO A 32 -6.03 -7.95 -15.25
CA PRO A 32 -4.89 -7.62 -14.39
C PRO A 32 -4.32 -8.87 -13.71
N LEU A 33 -5.17 -9.86 -13.42
CA LEU A 33 -4.80 -11.15 -12.87
C LEU A 33 -5.32 -12.28 -13.75
N PRO A 34 -4.52 -12.80 -14.70
CA PRO A 34 -4.92 -13.93 -15.53
C PRO A 34 -5.28 -15.16 -14.69
N GLY A 35 -6.44 -15.76 -14.98
CA GLY A 35 -6.94 -16.95 -14.28
C GLY A 35 -7.52 -16.69 -12.89
N SER A 36 -7.78 -15.43 -12.52
CA SER A 36 -8.45 -15.05 -11.27
C SER A 36 -9.86 -14.53 -11.55
N HIS A 37 -10.76 -14.68 -10.59
CA HIS A 37 -12.08 -14.03 -10.61
C HIS A 37 -12.03 -12.56 -10.15
N ALA A 38 -10.86 -12.07 -9.72
CA ALA A 38 -10.67 -10.70 -9.28
C ALA A 38 -10.59 -9.75 -10.50
N SER A 39 -11.68 -9.03 -10.74
CA SER A 39 -11.70 -7.94 -11.72
C SER A 39 -10.90 -6.72 -11.23
N PRO A 40 -10.51 -5.78 -12.11
CA PRO A 40 -9.85 -4.54 -11.71
C PRO A 40 -10.62 -3.80 -10.61
N GLU A 41 -11.95 -3.75 -10.71
CA GLU A 41 -12.79 -3.04 -9.74
C GLU A 41 -12.72 -3.70 -8.35
N ILE A 42 -12.72 -5.03 -8.28
CA ILE A 42 -12.60 -5.76 -7.02
C ILE A 42 -11.23 -5.51 -6.39
N ILE A 43 -10.15 -5.57 -7.19
CA ILE A 43 -8.79 -5.28 -6.71
C ILE A 43 -8.74 -3.87 -6.12
N THR A 44 -9.26 -2.87 -6.83
CA THR A 44 -9.29 -1.49 -6.35
C THR A 44 -10.11 -1.35 -5.08
N ALA A 45 -11.34 -1.87 -5.04
CA ALA A 45 -12.24 -1.75 -3.89
C ALA A 45 -11.64 -2.39 -2.62
N VAL A 46 -11.11 -3.62 -2.74
CA VAL A 46 -10.49 -4.34 -1.62
C VAL A 46 -9.22 -3.63 -1.15
N THR A 47 -8.41 -3.11 -2.07
CA THR A 47 -7.17 -2.42 -1.70
C THR A 47 -7.47 -1.07 -1.03
N VAL A 48 -8.38 -0.26 -1.57
CA VAL A 48 -8.83 0.99 -0.93
C VAL A 48 -9.43 0.72 0.44
N GLY A 49 -10.36 -0.25 0.54
CA GLY A 49 -10.97 -0.62 1.81
C GLY A 49 -9.94 -1.03 2.86
N LYS A 50 -8.88 -1.75 2.47
CA LYS A 50 -7.86 -2.24 3.40
C LYS A 50 -6.92 -1.13 3.86
N PHE A 51 -6.42 -0.32 2.93
CA PHE A 51 -5.29 0.58 3.20
C PHE A 51 -5.68 2.04 3.38
N VAL A 52 -6.75 2.49 2.72
CA VAL A 52 -7.27 3.86 2.87
C VAL A 52 -8.28 3.89 4.01
N ASP A 53 -9.26 2.97 3.99
CA ASP A 53 -10.34 2.95 4.99
C ASP A 53 -9.97 2.16 6.25
N GLY A 54 -8.86 1.43 6.25
CA GLY A 54 -8.38 0.66 7.40
C GLY A 54 -9.29 -0.50 7.80
N THR A 55 -10.10 -1.02 6.87
CA THR A 55 -11.02 -2.13 7.13
C THR A 55 -10.27 -3.47 7.05
N PRO A 56 -10.28 -4.29 8.12
CA PRO A 56 -9.67 -5.63 8.09
C PRO A 56 -10.37 -6.56 7.07
N LEU A 57 -9.65 -7.53 6.49
CA LEU A 57 -10.23 -8.36 5.42
C LEU A 57 -11.36 -9.26 5.92
N TYR A 58 -11.27 -9.76 7.16
CA TYR A 58 -12.36 -10.54 7.75
C TYR A 58 -13.66 -9.70 7.86
N ARG A 59 -13.52 -8.38 8.11
CA ARG A 59 -14.68 -7.48 8.20
C ARG A 59 -15.30 -7.28 6.83
N MET A 60 -14.49 -7.15 5.78
CA MET A 60 -15.00 -7.08 4.40
C MET A 60 -15.70 -8.36 3.99
N GLU A 61 -15.15 -9.53 4.32
CA GLU A 61 -15.78 -10.83 4.10
C GLU A 61 -17.18 -10.88 4.73
N HIS A 62 -17.33 -10.46 6.00
CA HIS A 62 -18.66 -10.39 6.63
C HIS A 62 -19.59 -9.36 5.97
N VAL A 63 -19.07 -8.24 5.46
CA VAL A 63 -19.88 -7.25 4.73
C VAL A 63 -20.41 -7.84 3.43
N LEU A 64 -19.57 -8.54 2.68
CA LEU A 64 -19.95 -9.19 1.42
C LEU A 64 -20.90 -10.36 1.64
N ALA A 65 -20.70 -11.13 2.72
CA ALA A 65 -21.60 -12.21 3.10
C ALA A 65 -23.02 -11.72 3.39
N ARG A 66 -23.20 -10.51 3.95
CA ARG A 66 -24.53 -9.91 4.13
C ARG A 66 -25.23 -9.51 2.83
N ALA A 67 -24.49 -9.42 1.74
CA ALA A 67 -25.01 -9.15 0.41
C ALA A 67 -25.09 -10.44 -0.45
N ASP A 68 -25.05 -11.62 0.20
CA ASP A 68 -25.06 -12.94 -0.45
C ASP A 68 -23.91 -13.14 -1.45
N ILE A 69 -22.76 -12.50 -1.20
CA ILE A 69 -21.55 -12.64 -2.00
C ILE A 69 -20.54 -13.47 -1.20
N PRO A 70 -20.49 -14.81 -1.39
CA PRO A 70 -19.58 -15.67 -0.65
C PRO A 70 -18.15 -15.50 -1.18
N VAL A 71 -17.32 -14.76 -0.45
CA VAL A 71 -15.90 -14.57 -0.78
C VAL A 71 -15.06 -14.83 0.45
N THR A 72 -14.13 -15.77 0.34
CA THR A 72 -13.24 -16.10 1.45
C THR A 72 -12.21 -15.01 1.71
N ARG A 73 -11.83 -14.82 2.98
CA ARG A 73 -10.72 -13.92 3.36
C ARG A 73 -9.45 -14.14 2.54
N GLY A 74 -9.14 -15.41 2.23
CA GLY A 74 -7.98 -15.76 1.43
C GLY A 74 -8.08 -15.32 -0.04
N SER A 75 -9.29 -15.26 -0.60
CA SER A 75 -9.53 -14.73 -1.95
C SER A 75 -9.37 -13.21 -1.98
N LEU A 76 -9.83 -12.51 -0.95
CA LEU A 76 -9.59 -11.07 -0.78
C LEU A 76 -8.09 -10.78 -0.63
N ALA A 77 -7.38 -11.55 0.18
CA ALA A 77 -5.93 -11.43 0.36
C ALA A 77 -5.16 -11.65 -0.95
N LYS A 78 -5.52 -12.69 -1.72
CA LYS A 78 -4.94 -12.94 -3.05
C LYS A 78 -5.18 -11.77 -4.02
N SER A 79 -6.31 -11.09 -3.90
CA SER A 79 -6.65 -9.91 -4.73
C SER A 79 -5.77 -8.70 -4.42
N ILE A 80 -5.09 -8.66 -3.27
CA ILE A 80 -4.08 -7.64 -2.92
C ILE A 80 -2.66 -8.11 -3.26
N ILE A 81 -2.28 -9.32 -2.82
CA ILE A 81 -0.90 -9.82 -2.94
C ILE A 81 -0.47 -9.99 -4.41
N ARG A 82 -1.34 -10.59 -5.23
CA ARG A 82 -0.94 -10.98 -6.58
C ARG A 82 -0.72 -9.76 -7.50
N PRO A 83 -1.57 -8.72 -7.48
CA PRO A 83 -1.28 -7.48 -8.21
C PRO A 83 -0.04 -6.78 -7.69
N ALA A 84 0.21 -6.81 -6.37
CA ALA A 84 1.41 -6.28 -5.77
C ALA A 84 2.69 -6.91 -6.33
N GLN A 85 2.72 -8.23 -6.47
CA GLN A 85 3.86 -8.96 -7.02
C GLN A 85 4.07 -8.69 -8.51
N LEU A 86 2.99 -8.59 -9.30
CA LEU A 86 3.06 -8.49 -10.76
C LEU A 86 3.22 -7.07 -11.30
N HIS A 87 2.56 -6.10 -10.66
CA HIS A 87 2.37 -4.76 -11.22
C HIS A 87 3.01 -3.69 -10.36
N TYR A 88 2.83 -3.76 -9.05
CA TYR A 88 3.19 -2.65 -8.18
C TYR A 88 4.70 -2.44 -8.16
N SER A 89 5.54 -3.47 -7.98
CA SER A 89 7.01 -3.31 -7.93
C SER A 89 7.68 -2.35 -8.95
N ARG A 90 7.10 -2.17 -10.15
CA ARG A 90 7.52 -1.15 -11.13
C ARG A 90 7.16 0.28 -10.72
N LEU A 91 5.94 0.51 -10.24
CA LEU A 91 5.50 1.75 -9.63
C LEU A 91 6.37 2.08 -8.40
N TYR A 92 6.66 1.11 -7.54
CA TYR A 92 7.48 1.35 -6.33
C TYR A 92 8.84 1.92 -6.71
N LYS A 93 9.48 1.30 -7.70
CA LYS A 93 10.79 1.72 -8.20
C LYS A 93 10.75 3.10 -8.83
N ALA A 94 9.72 3.40 -9.63
CA ALA A 94 9.55 4.72 -10.22
C ALA A 94 9.36 5.79 -9.14
N LEU A 95 8.48 5.55 -8.18
CA LEU A 95 8.26 6.45 -7.03
C LEU A 95 9.52 6.60 -6.17
N HIS A 96 10.31 5.53 -6.01
CA HIS A 96 11.55 5.56 -5.26
C HIS A 96 12.58 6.45 -5.94
N GLN A 97 12.70 6.37 -7.27
CA GLN A 97 13.54 7.28 -8.05
C GLN A 97 13.08 8.74 -7.91
N THR A 98 11.77 9.00 -8.02
CA THR A 98 11.20 10.34 -7.81
C THR A 98 11.43 10.86 -6.39
N LEU A 99 11.36 9.99 -5.38
CA LEU A 99 11.63 10.37 -3.99
C LEU A 99 13.12 10.74 -3.83
N LEU A 100 14.02 9.94 -4.39
CA LEU A 100 15.47 10.17 -4.32
C LEU A 100 15.94 11.41 -5.08
N SER A 101 15.17 11.90 -6.06
CA SER A 101 15.46 13.15 -6.76
C SER A 101 15.07 14.40 -5.96
N GLN A 102 14.32 14.26 -4.86
CA GLN A 102 13.91 15.41 -4.04
C GLN A 102 15.08 16.02 -3.26
N GLY A 103 15.05 17.32 -3.01
CA GLY A 103 16.09 17.98 -2.21
C GLY A 103 15.99 17.68 -0.70
N LEU A 104 14.78 17.37 -0.22
CA LEU A 104 14.46 17.09 1.18
C LEU A 104 13.54 15.88 1.28
N ILE A 105 13.95 14.90 2.07
CA ILE A 105 13.15 13.73 2.46
C ILE A 105 12.97 13.77 3.97
N GLN A 106 11.78 13.43 4.44
CA GLN A 106 11.51 13.17 5.85
C GLN A 106 11.37 11.66 6.03
N GLY A 107 12.06 11.09 7.00
CA GLY A 107 12.01 9.68 7.34
C GLY A 107 11.56 9.48 8.77
N ASP A 108 10.59 8.60 8.95
CA ASP A 108 10.06 8.17 10.25
C ASP A 108 10.10 6.64 10.35
N GLU A 109 10.32 6.11 11.56
CA GLU A 109 10.30 4.67 11.81
C GLU A 109 9.14 4.32 12.74
N THR A 110 8.35 3.32 12.35
CA THR A 110 7.28 2.79 13.20
C THR A 110 7.54 1.31 13.46
N THR A 111 7.45 0.90 14.73
CA THR A 111 7.56 -0.52 15.10
C THR A 111 6.30 -1.28 14.74
N THR A 112 6.44 -2.45 14.14
CA THR A 112 5.34 -3.35 13.81
C THR A 112 5.62 -4.76 14.33
N GLN A 113 4.57 -5.55 14.56
CA GLN A 113 4.68 -6.97 14.88
C GLN A 113 4.12 -7.77 13.70
N VAL A 114 4.92 -8.71 13.19
CA VAL A 114 4.53 -9.59 12.10
C VAL A 114 4.37 -10.99 12.67
N LEU A 115 3.18 -11.59 12.53
CA LEU A 115 2.90 -12.87 13.19
C LEU A 115 3.62 -14.05 12.56
N LYS A 116 3.97 -13.96 11.27
CA LYS A 116 4.62 -15.02 10.50
C LYS A 116 5.81 -14.44 9.75
N GLU A 117 6.95 -14.47 10.38
CA GLU A 117 8.23 -14.06 9.78
C GLU A 117 9.23 -15.20 9.97
N ASP A 118 9.91 -15.58 8.89
CA ASP A 118 10.83 -16.70 8.91
C ASP A 118 12.01 -16.41 9.86
N GLY A 119 12.25 -17.31 10.80
CA GLY A 119 13.32 -17.16 11.79
C GLY A 119 13.04 -16.17 12.92
N LYS A 120 11.79 -15.71 13.09
CA LYS A 120 11.39 -14.84 14.20
C LYS A 120 10.15 -15.28 14.96
N THR A 121 10.11 -14.92 16.24
CA THR A 121 8.92 -15.11 17.06
C THR A 121 7.86 -14.04 16.73
N PRO A 122 6.55 -14.36 16.83
CA PRO A 122 5.47 -13.41 16.56
C PRO A 122 5.52 -12.12 17.39
N GLN A 123 6.14 -12.17 18.57
CA GLN A 123 6.29 -11.03 19.50
C GLN A 123 7.51 -10.15 19.17
N SER A 124 8.35 -10.58 18.22
CA SER A 124 9.52 -9.82 17.81
C SER A 124 9.15 -8.49 17.16
N LYS A 125 9.96 -7.46 17.41
CA LYS A 125 9.79 -6.16 16.79
C LYS A 125 10.41 -6.16 15.39
N SER A 126 9.59 -5.81 14.41
CA SER A 126 10.03 -5.44 13.07
C SER A 126 9.72 -3.96 12.84
N TYR A 127 10.24 -3.38 11.76
CA TYR A 127 10.25 -1.94 11.56
C TYR A 127 9.69 -1.60 10.19
N MET A 128 8.82 -0.61 10.14
CA MET A 128 8.37 0.02 8.90
C MET A 128 8.99 1.40 8.83
N TRP A 129 9.84 1.63 7.83
CA TRP A 129 10.42 2.93 7.54
C TRP A 129 9.53 3.67 6.58
N CYS A 130 8.96 4.81 6.95
CA CYS A 130 8.20 5.64 6.02
C CYS A 130 9.00 6.88 5.65
N TYR A 131 9.22 7.05 4.35
CA TYR A 131 9.88 8.19 3.74
C TYR A 131 8.86 9.01 2.97
N ARG A 132 8.92 10.32 3.14
CA ARG A 132 8.09 11.25 2.39
C ARG A 132 8.90 12.41 1.83
N SER A 133 8.50 12.90 0.67
CA SER A 133 8.95 14.19 0.16
C SER A 133 8.45 15.33 1.05
N ALA A 134 9.00 16.53 0.86
CA ALA A 134 8.41 17.74 1.42
C ALA A 134 6.98 17.95 0.87
N GLU A 135 6.16 18.65 1.65
CA GLU A 135 4.76 18.93 1.29
C GLU A 135 4.63 19.86 0.08
N GLU A 136 5.61 20.75 -0.11
CA GLU A 136 5.65 21.73 -1.20
C GLU A 136 6.26 21.17 -2.50
N CYS A 137 6.62 19.89 -2.54
CA CYS A 137 7.14 19.26 -3.75
C CYS A 137 6.05 19.13 -4.83
N GLU A 138 6.41 19.40 -6.08
CA GLU A 138 5.51 19.25 -7.24
C GLU A 138 5.00 17.80 -7.40
N GLN A 139 5.84 16.83 -7.05
CA GLN A 139 5.52 15.40 -7.08
C GLN A 139 5.60 14.84 -5.66
N PRO A 140 4.51 14.92 -4.86
CA PRO A 140 4.52 14.39 -3.51
C PRO A 140 4.59 12.87 -3.54
N VAL A 141 5.58 12.31 -2.84
CA VAL A 141 5.78 10.87 -2.74
C VAL A 141 5.85 10.46 -1.28
N VAL A 142 5.14 9.39 -0.93
CA VAL A 142 5.31 8.67 0.32
C VAL A 142 5.58 7.21 -0.02
N LEU A 143 6.64 6.65 0.54
CA LEU A 143 6.98 5.25 0.41
C LEU A 143 7.29 4.71 1.78
N CYS A 144 6.80 3.51 2.08
CA CYS A 144 7.30 2.81 3.24
C CYS A 144 8.08 1.56 2.81
N ASP A 145 9.03 1.18 3.65
CA ASP A 145 10.00 0.11 3.46
C ASP A 145 10.05 -0.75 4.72
N TYR A 146 9.60 -1.99 4.59
CA TYR A 146 9.57 -2.93 5.70
C TYR A 146 10.96 -3.54 5.90
N GLN A 147 11.40 -3.58 7.16
CA GLN A 147 12.70 -4.12 7.53
C GLN A 147 12.61 -5.01 8.78
N PRO A 148 13.30 -6.15 8.80
CA PRO A 148 13.27 -7.07 9.93
C PRO A 148 14.00 -6.51 11.16
N GLY A 149 14.81 -5.45 11.04
CA GLY A 149 15.51 -4.92 12.20
C GLY A 149 15.63 -3.40 12.21
N ARG A 150 16.17 -2.88 13.31
CA ARG A 150 16.46 -1.46 13.51
C ARG A 150 17.93 -1.10 13.18
N GLY A 151 18.50 -1.80 12.21
CA GLY A 151 19.87 -1.59 11.80
C GLY A 151 19.99 -0.34 10.94
N GLN A 152 21.05 0.46 11.12
CA GLN A 152 21.29 1.61 10.24
C GLN A 152 21.53 1.20 8.77
N GLN A 153 21.91 -0.05 8.55
CA GLN A 153 22.11 -0.63 7.22
C GLN A 153 20.88 -0.52 6.31
N TYR A 154 19.66 -0.58 6.86
CA TYR A 154 18.45 -0.59 6.04
C TYR A 154 18.16 0.78 5.42
N PRO A 155 17.99 1.87 6.20
CA PRO A 155 17.89 3.22 5.64
C PRO A 155 19.13 3.64 4.83
N GLN A 156 20.33 3.15 5.16
CA GLN A 156 21.52 3.39 4.33
C GLN A 156 21.42 2.75 2.95
N ALA A 157 20.93 1.50 2.86
CA ALA A 157 20.71 0.82 1.59
C ALA A 157 19.60 1.51 0.78
N PHE A 158 18.48 1.86 1.43
CA PHE A 158 17.35 2.54 0.78
C PHE A 158 17.73 3.91 0.20
N LEU A 159 18.62 4.65 0.88
CA LEU A 159 19.06 5.99 0.50
C LEU A 159 20.47 6.01 -0.12
N ALA A 160 20.98 4.87 -0.62
CA ALA A 160 22.39 4.74 -1.00
C ALA A 160 22.88 5.78 -2.03
N VAL A 161 22.02 6.18 -2.97
CA VAL A 161 22.33 7.17 -4.03
C VAL A 161 21.81 8.57 -3.72
N TYR A 162 21.18 8.78 -2.56
CA TYR A 162 20.57 10.05 -2.18
C TYR A 162 21.63 11.09 -1.79
N LYS A 163 21.53 12.29 -2.36
CA LYS A 163 22.47 13.42 -2.11
C LYS A 163 21.83 14.61 -1.38
N GLY A 164 20.54 14.53 -1.09
CA GLY A 164 19.78 15.62 -0.47
C GLY A 164 19.87 15.66 1.05
N THR A 165 18.93 16.37 1.66
CA THR A 165 18.80 16.45 3.13
C THR A 165 17.79 15.42 3.62
N LEU A 166 18.12 14.70 4.69
CA LEU A 166 17.21 13.80 5.39
C LEU A 166 16.82 14.42 6.73
N LEU A 167 15.52 14.59 6.96
CA LEU A 167 14.96 14.96 8.26
C LEU A 167 14.44 13.71 8.95
N THR A 168 14.89 13.47 10.18
CA THR A 168 14.45 12.34 11.03
C THR A 168 14.35 12.84 12.47
N ASP A 169 13.38 12.32 13.21
CA ASP A 169 13.02 12.75 14.57
C ASP A 169 13.72 11.94 15.68
N GLY A 170 14.17 10.72 15.39
CA GLY A 170 14.66 9.80 16.42
C GLY A 170 15.92 9.00 16.09
N LEU A 171 16.42 9.00 14.85
CA LEU A 171 17.57 8.17 14.49
C LEU A 171 18.92 8.90 14.54
N SER A 172 19.85 8.34 15.32
CA SER A 172 21.25 8.77 15.35
C SER A 172 22.03 8.24 14.13
N MET A 173 21.53 8.48 12.92
CA MET A 173 22.23 8.11 11.69
C MET A 173 23.29 9.14 11.31
N ARG A 174 24.45 8.65 10.87
CA ARG A 174 25.38 9.37 10.00
C ARG A 174 25.30 8.71 8.63
N THR A 175 24.39 9.14 7.78
CA THR A 175 24.48 8.83 6.34
C THR A 175 25.64 9.64 5.78
N LYS A 176 26.66 8.96 5.20
CA LYS A 176 27.87 9.61 4.67
C LYS A 176 27.59 10.63 3.55
N ALA A 177 26.40 10.60 2.95
CA ALA A 177 26.01 11.44 1.81
C ALA A 177 24.98 12.54 2.13
N ALA A 178 24.29 12.50 3.27
CA ALA A 178 23.26 13.49 3.61
C ALA A 178 23.82 14.56 4.54
N LYS A 179 23.80 15.84 4.11
CA LYS A 179 24.08 16.96 5.01
C LYS A 179 23.01 16.97 6.10
N ARG A 180 23.36 16.49 7.29
CA ARG A 180 22.47 16.48 8.46
C ARG A 180 22.24 17.90 8.95
N LYS A 181 21.20 18.57 8.46
CA LYS A 181 20.65 19.75 9.14
C LYS A 181 19.74 19.28 10.26
N ARG A 182 20.26 19.31 11.48
CA ARG A 182 19.47 19.14 12.70
C ARG A 182 18.57 20.36 12.83
N VAL A 183 17.34 20.30 12.34
CA VAL A 183 16.35 21.34 12.62
C VAL A 183 16.04 21.25 14.12
N ARG A 184 16.61 22.17 14.90
CA ARG A 184 16.18 22.39 16.28
C ARG A 184 14.72 22.83 16.22
N SER A 185 13.86 22.01 16.82
CA SER A 185 12.50 22.32 17.28
C SER A 185 11.54 22.94 16.24
N PHE A 186 10.81 22.09 15.53
CA PHE A 186 9.36 22.32 15.36
C PHE A 186 8.63 21.13 15.97
N ILE A 187 8.76 21.00 17.29
CA ILE A 187 7.99 20.04 18.09
C ILE A 187 6.55 20.52 18.07
N ARG A 188 5.69 19.89 17.26
CA ARG A 188 4.27 19.82 17.61
C ARG A 188 4.19 18.98 18.89
N ARG A 189 4.11 19.64 20.04
CA ARG A 189 3.72 18.99 21.29
C ARG A 189 2.26 18.55 21.13
N SER A 190 2.07 17.28 20.77
CA SER A 190 0.82 16.59 21.08
C SER A 190 1.14 15.15 21.44
N ASN A 191 0.72 14.77 22.63
CA ASN A 191 0.72 13.44 23.23
C ASN A 191 2.00 12.98 23.95
N THR A 192 2.25 13.60 25.10
CA THR A 192 2.37 12.82 26.35
C THR A 192 1.67 13.56 27.49
N SER A 193 1.05 12.79 28.38
CA SER A 193 0.31 13.15 29.60
C SER A 193 -1.17 13.57 29.43
N GLY A 194 -2.04 12.67 29.88
CA GLY A 194 -3.35 13.03 30.37
C GLY A 194 -3.21 13.99 31.54
N ARG A 195 -3.56 15.25 31.30
CA ARG A 195 -4.00 16.18 32.33
C ARG A 195 -4.91 17.22 31.69
N CYS A 196 -6.14 17.23 32.16
CA CYS A 196 -7.17 18.20 31.85
C CYS A 196 -6.66 19.61 32.16
N ILE A 197 -6.59 20.49 31.16
CA ILE A 197 -6.56 21.94 31.36
C ILE A 197 -7.67 22.53 30.49
N ARG A 198 -8.76 22.93 31.16
CA ARG A 198 -9.74 23.87 30.63
C ARG A 198 -9.05 25.22 30.45
N SER A 199 -9.05 25.78 29.25
CA SER A 199 -9.28 27.22 29.07
C SER A 199 -9.60 27.60 27.62
N ARG A 200 -10.54 28.56 27.57
CA ARG A 200 -11.23 29.20 26.46
C ARG A 200 -10.39 29.58 25.22
N CYS A 201 -10.96 29.21 24.07
CA CYS A 201 -11.50 30.11 23.04
C CYS A 201 -10.65 31.33 22.62
N LEU A 202 -10.15 31.30 21.39
CA LEU A 202 -10.16 32.47 20.51
C LEU A 202 -10.55 32.02 19.09
N ARG A 203 -11.80 32.35 18.73
CA ARG A 203 -12.31 32.29 17.37
C ARG A 203 -11.49 33.23 16.49
N LYS A 204 -10.86 32.71 15.45
CA LYS A 204 -10.68 33.47 14.21
C LYS A 204 -11.19 32.60 13.06
N ARG A 205 -12.38 32.98 12.56
CA ARG A 205 -12.90 32.56 11.26
C ARG A 205 -11.94 33.07 10.20
N CYS A 206 -11.41 32.18 9.37
CA CYS A 206 -10.98 32.52 8.02
C CYS A 206 -12.06 32.03 7.03
N PRO A 207 -12.53 32.88 6.11
CA PRO A 207 -13.56 32.52 5.14
C PRO A 207 -12.95 31.83 3.92
N GLY A 208 -13.62 30.77 3.44
CA GLY A 208 -13.56 30.36 2.03
C GLY A 208 -12.36 29.53 1.58
N ARG A 209 -12.37 28.22 1.87
CA ARG A 209 -11.97 27.14 0.93
C ARG A 209 -12.43 25.81 1.51
N ARG A 210 -13.37 25.16 0.83
CA ARG A 210 -13.76 23.77 1.08
C ARG A 210 -12.80 22.90 0.30
N ASP A 211 -11.60 22.72 0.84
CA ASP A 211 -10.66 21.74 0.30
C ASP A 211 -10.72 20.53 1.24
N THR A 212 -11.26 19.43 0.70
CA THR A 212 -11.30 18.12 1.33
C THR A 212 -9.87 17.68 1.66
N CYS A 213 -9.49 17.70 2.94
CA CYS A 213 -8.29 17.07 3.45
C CYS A 213 -8.43 15.54 3.33
N GLY A 214 -8.29 15.00 2.13
CA GLY A 214 -8.06 13.58 1.90
C GLY A 214 -6.57 13.32 1.96
N LEU A 215 -6.06 12.79 3.07
CA LEU A 215 -4.76 12.13 3.08
C LEU A 215 -4.88 10.89 2.18
N SER A 216 -4.56 11.03 0.90
CA SER A 216 -4.39 9.90 0.00
C SER A 216 -3.05 9.24 0.30
N ILE A 217 -3.07 8.20 1.12
CA ILE A 217 -1.94 7.31 1.36
C ILE A 217 -1.62 6.61 0.02
N PRO A 218 -0.40 6.73 -0.53
CA PRO A 218 -0.06 6.07 -1.77
C PRO A 218 -0.09 4.54 -1.62
N PHE A 219 -0.70 3.94 -2.62
CA PHE A 219 -1.29 2.60 -2.72
C PHE A 219 -0.29 1.43 -2.66
N GLU A 220 0.99 1.68 -2.43
CA GLU A 220 2.06 0.69 -2.61
C GLU A 220 2.75 0.22 -1.34
N THR A 221 2.65 0.99 -0.26
CA THR A 221 2.97 0.55 1.11
C THR A 221 2.18 -0.72 1.49
N ALA A 222 1.02 -0.88 0.85
CA ALA A 222 0.16 -2.04 0.90
C ALA A 222 0.81 -3.35 0.43
N ALA A 223 1.69 -3.31 -0.56
CA ALA A 223 2.24 -4.50 -1.23
C ALA A 223 3.27 -5.25 -0.37
N GLN A 224 4.16 -4.49 0.27
CA GLN A 224 5.17 -5.04 1.18
C GLN A 224 4.54 -5.48 2.51
N CYS A 225 3.56 -4.72 3.00
CA CYS A 225 2.68 -5.15 4.10
C CYS A 225 1.73 -6.30 3.70
N ALA A 226 1.37 -6.49 2.43
CA ALA A 226 0.54 -7.61 1.99
C ALA A 226 1.37 -8.90 1.90
N ALA A 227 2.64 -8.82 1.48
CA ALA A 227 3.52 -9.98 1.53
C ALA A 227 3.74 -10.45 2.99
N ALA A 228 3.96 -9.54 3.94
CA ALA A 228 4.15 -9.87 5.35
C ALA A 228 2.84 -10.07 6.15
N GLY A 229 1.79 -9.32 5.81
CA GLY A 229 0.53 -9.20 6.54
C GLY A 229 -0.67 -9.90 5.91
N SER A 230 -0.64 -10.33 4.64
CA SER A 230 -1.68 -11.22 4.10
C SER A 230 -1.33 -12.71 4.19
N LEU A 231 -0.09 -13.07 4.55
CA LEU A 231 0.18 -14.36 5.21
C LEU A 231 -0.46 -14.44 6.62
N GLN A 232 -0.71 -13.29 7.24
CA GLN A 232 -1.35 -13.14 8.56
C GLN A 232 -2.86 -13.41 8.50
N GLU A 233 -3.56 -12.94 7.46
CA GLU A 233 -5.00 -13.14 7.24
C GLU A 233 -5.33 -14.40 6.40
N MET A 234 -4.40 -15.33 6.17
CA MET A 234 -4.71 -16.58 5.44
C MET A 234 -4.96 -17.77 6.38
N ALA A 235 -4.76 -17.62 7.70
CA ALA A 235 -4.69 -18.74 8.64
C ALA A 235 -5.59 -18.66 9.89
N GLY A 236 -6.53 -17.71 9.94
CA GLY A 236 -7.63 -17.70 10.92
C GLY A 236 -8.93 -18.28 10.37
#